data_AF-A0A1G0K2N3-F1
#
_entry.id   AF-A0A1G0K2N3-F1
#
_cell.length_a   1.000
_cell.length_b   1.000
_cell.length_c   1.000
_cell.angle_alpha   90.00
_cell.angle_beta   90.00
_cell.angle_gamma   90.00
#
_symmetry.space_group_name_H-M   'P 1'
#
loop_
_entity.id
_entity.type
_entity.pdbx_description
1 polymer ?
#
loop_
_entity_poly.entity_id
_entity_poly.type
_entity_poly.pdbx_seq_one_letter_code
_entity_poly.pdbx_strand_id
1 'polypeptide(L)'
;MSRTVTPLISWFQDIGIHDRPGVGGKGASLGELIRAGIRVPNGFVVTTAAFWQFLGIIDRDNTIRAAVEALTPGDLTAIQNTSTEIRDRIESSPMPDTISSEISDAYRQLRSGKNNVHVAIRSSATSEDSAEASFAGLQDTYLWVRGEDEVVDRVRHCWASLYSTESISYRLRLRLPEQHLAMGVVVQQMVNSLCSGVMFTRSPTTGDKSVVTLEGSWGLGSSIVSGEVTPDRYVINKVTGEIKDRAIAIKAIQHTPSAKGGTI
;
A
#
# COMPACT_ATOMS: atom_id res chain seq x y z
N MET A 1 -31.13 13.90 9.19
CA MET A 1 -29.78 13.90 8.60
C MET A 1 -29.45 12.47 8.24
N SER A 2 -29.49 12.12 6.95
CA SER A 2 -29.19 10.76 6.48
C SER A 2 -27.74 10.44 6.85
N ARG A 3 -27.49 9.42 7.68
CA ARG A 3 -26.14 8.86 7.86
C ARG A 3 -25.76 8.29 6.50
N THR A 4 -25.01 9.06 5.71
CA THR A 4 -24.34 8.53 4.52
C THR A 4 -23.48 7.37 4.99
N VAL A 5 -23.90 6.15 4.68
CA VAL A 5 -23.11 4.94 4.93
C VAL A 5 -21.86 5.09 4.08
N THR A 6 -20.69 5.15 4.72
CA THR A 6 -19.41 5.16 4.00
C THR A 6 -19.30 3.86 3.20
N PRO A 7 -19.05 3.92 1.89
CA PRO A 7 -19.00 2.73 1.05
C PRO A 7 -17.82 1.83 1.45
N LEU A 8 -17.95 0.52 1.25
CA LEU A 8 -16.88 -0.45 1.50
C LEU A 8 -15.80 -0.42 0.41
N ILE A 9 -16.19 0.02 -0.80
CA ILE A 9 -15.32 0.17 -1.97
C ILE A 9 -15.39 1.61 -2.49
N SER A 10 -14.24 2.19 -2.80
CA SER A 10 -14.15 3.48 -3.51
C SER A 10 -13.20 3.38 -4.71
N TRP A 11 -13.67 3.75 -5.90
CA TRP A 11 -12.84 3.73 -7.11
C TRP A 11 -11.88 4.91 -7.14
N PHE A 12 -10.69 4.74 -7.75
CA PHE A 12 -9.71 5.83 -7.80
C PHE A 12 -10.24 7.09 -8.50
N GLN A 13 -11.11 6.92 -9.51
CA GLN A 13 -11.71 8.04 -10.24
C GLN A 13 -12.67 8.89 -9.38
N ASP A 14 -13.20 8.32 -8.30
CA ASP A 14 -14.24 8.95 -7.46
C ASP A 14 -13.66 9.59 -6.19
N ILE A 15 -12.38 9.37 -5.89
CA ILE A 15 -11.70 9.84 -4.68
C ILE A 15 -10.64 10.90 -4.97
N GLY A 16 -10.18 11.60 -3.94
CA GLY A 16 -9.06 12.54 -3.98
C GLY A 16 -8.45 12.77 -2.61
N ILE A 17 -7.63 13.82 -2.47
CA ILE A 17 -6.89 14.08 -1.23
C ILE A 17 -7.77 14.26 0.02
N HIS A 18 -9.01 14.72 -0.15
CA HIS A 18 -9.98 14.93 0.94
C HIS A 18 -10.56 13.63 1.49
N ASP A 19 -10.52 12.54 0.72
CA ASP A 19 -11.06 11.23 1.13
C ASP A 19 -10.08 10.42 1.97
N ARG A 20 -8.89 10.96 2.24
CA ARG A 20 -7.82 10.30 3.01
C ARG A 20 -8.28 9.59 4.30
N PRO A 21 -9.20 10.12 5.12
CA PRO A 21 -9.72 9.38 6.29
C PRO A 21 -10.42 8.06 5.93
N GLY A 22 -11.01 7.97 4.74
CA GLY A 22 -11.73 6.81 4.21
C GLY A 22 -10.84 5.84 3.43
N VAL A 23 -9.75 6.31 2.81
CA VAL A 23 -8.96 5.48 1.85
C VAL A 23 -7.45 5.42 2.14
N GLY A 24 -6.97 6.14 3.15
CA GLY A 24 -5.55 6.27 3.47
C GLY A 24 -4.77 7.16 2.50
N GLY A 25 -3.48 7.38 2.81
CA GLY A 25 -2.62 8.32 2.08
C GLY A 25 -2.39 7.95 0.61
N LYS A 26 -2.04 6.68 0.34
CA LYS A 26 -1.78 6.18 -1.02
C LYS A 26 -3.03 6.17 -1.89
N GLY A 27 -4.16 5.68 -1.35
CA GLY A 27 -5.45 5.67 -2.05
C GLY A 27 -5.89 7.07 -2.49
N ALA A 28 -5.82 8.03 -1.56
CA ALA A 28 -6.14 9.44 -1.83
C ALA A 28 -5.20 10.05 -2.87
N SER A 29 -3.89 9.78 -2.78
CA SER A 29 -2.88 10.26 -3.73
C SER A 29 -3.08 9.71 -5.14
N LEU A 30 -3.49 8.44 -5.28
CA LEU A 30 -3.80 7.83 -6.58
C LEU A 30 -4.99 8.51 -7.26
N GLY A 31 -6.05 8.81 -6.50
CA GLY A 31 -7.18 9.58 -7.02
C GLY A 31 -6.78 11.00 -7.45
N GLU A 32 -5.93 11.66 -6.67
CA GLU A 32 -5.40 12.99 -7.00
C GLU A 32 -4.60 12.98 -8.31
N LEU A 33 -3.76 11.97 -8.52
CA LEU A 33 -3.00 11.80 -9.77
C LEU A 33 -3.92 11.60 -10.99
N ILE A 34 -5.00 10.83 -10.84
CA ILE A 34 -6.00 10.65 -11.92
C ILE A 34 -6.68 11.98 -12.25
N ARG A 35 -7.10 12.73 -11.24
CA ARG A 35 -7.73 14.07 -11.43
C ARG A 35 -6.77 15.06 -12.10
N ALA A 36 -5.48 14.94 -11.83
CA ALA A 36 -4.43 15.72 -12.50
C ALA A 36 -4.12 15.26 -13.94
N GLY A 37 -4.82 14.24 -14.46
CA GLY A 37 -4.64 13.73 -15.82
C GLY A 37 -3.42 12.81 -15.99
N ILE A 38 -2.81 12.35 -14.90
CA ILE A 38 -1.70 11.40 -14.94
C ILE A 38 -2.25 10.00 -15.23
N ARG A 39 -1.53 9.25 -16.08
CA ARG A 39 -1.90 7.87 -16.41
C ARG A 39 -1.61 6.96 -15.22
N VAL A 40 -2.65 6.64 -14.46
CA VAL A 40 -2.60 5.69 -13.35
C VAL A 40 -3.36 4.42 -13.75
N PRO A 41 -2.80 3.21 -13.56
CA PRO A 41 -3.56 1.98 -13.75
C PRO A 41 -4.81 1.96 -12.89
N ASN A 42 -5.93 1.54 -13.48
CA ASN A 42 -7.22 1.58 -12.80
C ASN A 42 -7.25 0.65 -11.58
N GLY A 43 -8.14 0.94 -10.65
CA GLY A 43 -8.28 0.20 -9.41
C GLY A 43 -9.26 0.86 -8.44
N PHE A 44 -9.34 0.28 -7.26
CA PHE A 44 -10.21 0.72 -6.19
C PHE A 44 -9.50 0.57 -4.84
N VAL A 45 -10.10 1.16 -3.82
CA VAL A 45 -9.69 1.05 -2.43
C VAL A 45 -10.77 0.32 -1.67
N VAL A 46 -10.39 -0.74 -0.95
CA VAL A 46 -11.18 -1.29 0.15
C VAL A 46 -11.05 -0.31 1.31
N THR A 47 -12.13 0.35 1.68
CA THR A 47 -12.10 1.53 2.54
C THR A 47 -11.84 1.20 4.01
N THR A 48 -11.55 2.22 4.80
CA THR A 48 -11.45 2.09 6.26
C THR A 48 -12.76 1.66 6.90
N ALA A 49 -13.92 1.87 6.24
CA ALA A 49 -15.20 1.35 6.72
C ALA A 49 -15.23 -0.18 6.72
N ALA A 50 -14.69 -0.82 5.67
CA ALA A 50 -14.56 -2.28 5.62
C ALA A 50 -13.60 -2.80 6.70
N PHE A 51 -12.49 -2.11 6.92
CA PHE A 51 -11.56 -2.43 8.01
C PHE A 51 -12.25 -2.38 9.38
N TRP A 52 -12.99 -1.30 9.68
CA TRP A 52 -13.72 -1.17 10.94
C TRP A 52 -14.82 -2.21 11.12
N GLN A 53 -15.53 -2.53 10.03
CA GLN A 53 -16.56 -3.58 10.06
C GLN A 53 -15.93 -4.96 10.34
N PHE A 54 -14.80 -5.27 9.70
CA PHE A 54 -14.04 -6.50 9.95
C PHE A 54 -13.55 -6.56 11.41
N LEU A 55 -12.88 -5.51 11.90
CA LEU A 55 -12.42 -5.45 13.29
C LEU A 55 -13.57 -5.55 14.30
N GLY A 56 -14.70 -4.89 14.05
CA GLY A 56 -15.86 -4.96 14.95
C GLY A 56 -16.46 -6.37 15.07
N ILE A 57 -16.21 -7.25 14.11
CA ILE A 57 -16.64 -8.65 14.16
C ILE A 57 -15.64 -9.49 14.95
N ILE A 58 -14.34 -9.32 14.66
CA ILE A 58 -13.30 -10.18 15.23
C ILE A 58 -12.81 -9.72 16.61
N ASP A 59 -13.04 -8.45 16.97
CA ASP A 59 -12.54 -7.81 18.19
C ASP A 59 -13.60 -6.93 18.88
N ARG A 60 -14.75 -7.54 19.20
CA ARG A 60 -15.90 -6.86 19.81
C ARG A 60 -15.58 -6.10 21.10
N ASP A 61 -14.66 -6.66 21.91
CA ASP A 61 -14.27 -6.11 23.20
C ASP A 61 -13.07 -5.14 23.10
N ASN A 62 -12.61 -4.83 21.88
CA ASN A 62 -11.45 -3.97 21.59
C ASN A 62 -10.15 -4.44 22.28
N THR A 63 -9.94 -5.76 22.38
CA THR A 63 -8.77 -6.32 23.08
C THR A 63 -7.48 -6.15 22.30
N ILE A 64 -7.54 -6.08 20.96
CA ILE A 64 -6.36 -5.82 20.12
C ILE A 64 -5.75 -4.47 20.48
N ARG A 65 -6.59 -3.43 20.54
CA ARG A 65 -6.16 -2.09 20.92
C ARG A 65 -5.57 -2.07 22.33
N ALA A 66 -6.28 -2.66 23.30
CA ALA A 66 -5.82 -2.69 24.69
C ALA A 66 -4.47 -3.42 24.83
N ALA A 67 -4.26 -4.51 24.09
CA ALA A 67 -3.00 -5.24 24.07
C ALA A 67 -1.85 -4.38 23.55
N VAL A 68 -2.07 -3.63 22.44
CA VAL A 68 -1.05 -2.74 21.89
C VAL A 68 -0.77 -1.54 22.80
N GLU A 69 -1.79 -0.93 23.38
CA GLU A 69 -1.66 0.22 24.29
C GLU A 69 -0.93 -0.13 25.60
N ALA A 70 -0.96 -1.40 26.02
CA ALA A 70 -0.25 -1.90 27.19
C ALA A 70 1.25 -2.15 26.94
N LEU A 71 1.72 -2.12 25.68
CA LEU A 71 3.11 -2.39 25.34
C LEU A 71 4.04 -1.25 25.76
N THR A 72 5.22 -1.63 26.26
CA THR A 72 6.28 -0.67 26.56
C THR A 72 7.17 -0.47 25.32
N PRO A 73 7.42 0.78 24.88
CA PRO A 73 8.35 1.05 23.78
C PRO A 73 9.73 0.46 24.07
N GLY A 74 10.24 -0.37 23.15
CA GLY A 74 11.56 -1.01 23.26
C GLY A 74 11.56 -2.42 23.85
N ASP A 75 10.44 -2.90 24.41
CA ASP A 75 10.29 -4.31 24.77
C ASP A 75 9.97 -5.15 23.52
N LEU A 76 11.02 -5.48 22.75
CA LEU A 76 10.88 -6.17 21.48
C LEU A 76 10.24 -7.55 21.62
N THR A 77 10.48 -8.26 22.72
CA THR A 77 9.91 -9.59 22.96
C THR A 77 8.40 -9.50 23.17
N ALA A 78 7.94 -8.57 24.02
CA ALA A 78 6.52 -8.34 24.22
C ALA A 78 5.83 -7.90 22.92
N ILE A 79 6.45 -6.98 22.18
CA ILE A 79 5.93 -6.51 20.88
C ILE A 79 5.80 -7.65 19.89
N GLN A 80 6.82 -8.52 19.77
CA GLN A 80 6.80 -9.66 18.86
C GLN A 80 5.70 -10.67 19.20
N ASN A 81 5.52 -10.98 20.48
CA ASN A 81 4.49 -11.91 20.94
C ASN A 81 3.09 -11.35 20.67
N THR A 82 2.83 -10.10 21.05
CA THR A 82 1.54 -9.42 20.80
C THR A 82 1.26 -9.25 19.31
N SER A 83 2.29 -8.88 18.51
CA SER A 83 2.19 -8.83 17.06
C SER A 83 1.74 -10.18 16.48
N THR A 84 2.39 -11.27 16.89
CA THR A 84 2.08 -12.62 16.39
C THR A 84 0.65 -13.01 16.71
N GLU A 85 0.22 -12.84 17.97
CA GLU A 85 -1.15 -13.16 18.40
C GLU A 85 -2.22 -12.37 17.61
N ILE A 86 -2.02 -11.05 17.46
CA ILE A 86 -2.97 -10.18 16.74
C ILE A 86 -3.02 -10.56 15.27
N ARG A 87 -1.86 -10.78 14.64
CA ARG A 87 -1.78 -11.16 13.22
C ARG A 87 -2.45 -12.50 12.97
N ASP A 88 -2.16 -13.51 13.79
CA ASP A 88 -2.77 -14.83 13.66
C ASP A 88 -4.30 -14.75 13.81
N ARG A 89 -4.80 -13.92 14.74
CA ARG A 89 -6.23 -13.68 14.91
C ARG A 89 -6.86 -13.03 13.67
N ILE A 90 -6.22 -12.02 13.10
CA ILE A 90 -6.71 -11.34 11.88
C ILE A 90 -6.68 -12.30 10.69
N GLU A 91 -5.57 -13.00 10.48
CA GLU A 91 -5.35 -13.87 9.31
C GLU A 91 -6.19 -15.16 9.36
N SER A 92 -6.48 -15.70 10.55
CA SER A 92 -7.34 -16.87 10.70
C SER A 92 -8.84 -16.54 10.71
N SER A 93 -9.22 -15.29 10.97
CA SER A 93 -10.63 -14.89 11.02
C SER A 93 -11.26 -14.86 9.63
N PRO A 94 -12.43 -15.48 9.41
CA PRO A 94 -13.08 -15.47 8.11
C PRO A 94 -13.48 -14.05 7.71
N MET A 95 -13.32 -13.72 6.43
CA MET A 95 -13.84 -12.47 5.89
C MET A 95 -15.37 -12.51 5.91
N PRO A 96 -16.06 -11.50 6.47
CA PRO A 96 -17.52 -11.42 6.43
C PRO A 96 -18.04 -11.41 4.98
N ASP A 97 -19.10 -12.16 4.70
CA ASP A 97 -19.69 -12.30 3.36
C ASP A 97 -20.00 -10.96 2.68
N THR A 98 -20.46 -9.99 3.47
CA THR A 98 -20.72 -8.62 2.97
C THR A 98 -19.47 -7.93 2.42
N ILE A 99 -18.31 -8.13 3.06
CA ILE A 99 -17.05 -7.50 2.64
C ILE A 99 -16.44 -8.30 1.48
N SER A 100 -16.42 -9.63 1.59
CA SER A 100 -15.85 -10.49 0.54
C SER A 100 -16.61 -10.36 -0.78
N SER A 101 -17.94 -10.24 -0.74
CA SER A 101 -18.78 -10.04 -1.92
C SER A 101 -18.49 -8.70 -2.60
N GLU A 102 -18.43 -7.60 -1.86
CA GLU A 102 -18.13 -6.27 -2.38
C GLU A 102 -16.72 -6.19 -3.03
N ILE A 103 -15.71 -6.79 -2.38
CA ILE A 103 -14.36 -6.87 -2.96
C ILE A 103 -14.36 -7.69 -4.25
N SER A 104 -15.06 -8.82 -4.25
CA SER A 104 -15.14 -9.73 -5.40
C SER A 104 -15.89 -9.10 -6.57
N ASP A 105 -17.01 -8.41 -6.31
CA ASP A 105 -17.78 -7.65 -7.29
C ASP A 105 -16.92 -6.53 -7.90
N ALA A 106 -16.22 -5.75 -7.07
CA ALA A 106 -15.32 -4.70 -7.53
C ALA A 106 -14.17 -5.24 -8.39
N TYR A 107 -13.59 -6.38 -8.00
CA TYR A 107 -12.56 -7.04 -8.80
C TYR A 107 -13.11 -7.58 -10.13
N ARG A 108 -14.32 -8.15 -10.16
CA ARG A 108 -15.00 -8.55 -11.41
C ARG A 108 -15.29 -7.36 -12.31
N GLN A 109 -15.70 -6.23 -11.75
CA GLN A 109 -15.89 -4.99 -12.50
C GLN A 109 -14.57 -4.46 -13.07
N LEU A 110 -13.49 -4.46 -12.27
CA LEU A 110 -12.15 -4.05 -12.69
C LEU A 110 -11.59 -4.93 -13.81
N ARG A 111 -11.95 -6.22 -13.81
CA ARG A 111 -11.64 -7.15 -14.90
C ARG A 111 -12.32 -6.80 -16.20
N SER A 112 -13.51 -6.19 -16.15
CA SER A 112 -14.32 -5.83 -17.33
C SER A 112 -14.44 -6.98 -18.33
N GLY A 113 -14.70 -8.20 -17.83
CA GLY A 113 -14.81 -9.42 -18.64
C GLY A 113 -13.50 -10.07 -19.09
N LYS A 114 -12.34 -9.52 -18.71
CA LYS A 114 -11.02 -10.12 -19.01
C LYS A 114 -10.66 -11.21 -17.98
N ASN A 115 -10.12 -12.32 -18.47
CA ASN A 115 -9.78 -13.47 -17.61
C ASN A 115 -8.41 -13.36 -16.92
N ASN A 116 -7.52 -12.47 -17.37
CA ASN A 116 -6.12 -12.39 -16.92
C ASN A 116 -5.74 -11.02 -16.34
N VAL A 117 -6.64 -10.37 -15.60
CA VAL A 117 -6.26 -9.14 -14.88
C VAL A 117 -5.63 -9.50 -13.55
N HIS A 118 -4.34 -9.21 -13.46
CA HIS A 118 -3.59 -9.32 -12.21
C HIS A 118 -3.61 -7.97 -11.51
N VAL A 119 -3.62 -7.99 -10.18
CA VAL A 119 -3.65 -6.78 -9.36
C VAL A 119 -2.51 -6.76 -8.36
N ALA A 120 -2.06 -5.55 -8.02
CA ALA A 120 -1.30 -5.26 -6.82
C ALA A 120 -2.27 -4.96 -5.69
N ILE A 121 -1.98 -5.50 -4.51
CA ILE A 121 -2.73 -5.24 -3.28
C ILE A 121 -1.75 -4.57 -2.33
N ARG A 122 -2.03 -3.31 -1.99
CA ARG A 122 -1.09 -2.42 -1.31
C ARG A 122 -1.77 -1.81 -0.11
N SER A 123 -1.13 -1.84 1.05
CA SER A 123 -1.59 -1.11 2.21
C SER A 123 -1.71 0.39 1.92
N SER A 124 -2.68 1.06 2.54
CA SER A 124 -2.88 2.51 2.51
C SER A 124 -3.41 2.93 3.88
N ALA A 125 -2.52 3.05 4.87
CA ALA A 125 -2.93 3.44 6.22
C ALA A 125 -3.27 4.94 6.29
N THR A 126 -4.14 5.32 7.23
CA THR A 126 -4.53 6.72 7.44
C THR A 126 -3.38 7.54 8.05
N SER A 127 -2.52 6.90 8.84
CA SER A 127 -1.39 7.50 9.55
C SER A 127 -0.11 7.68 8.70
N GLU A 128 -0.08 7.24 7.43
CA GLU A 128 1.16 7.13 6.63
C GLU A 128 1.91 8.45 6.32
N ASP A 129 1.29 9.62 6.50
CA ASP A 129 1.89 10.91 6.17
C ASP A 129 1.51 12.02 7.17
N SER A 130 1.65 11.79 8.50
CA SER A 130 1.96 12.98 9.31
C SER A 130 3.32 13.49 8.85
N ALA A 131 3.57 14.81 8.88
CA ALA A 131 4.81 15.39 8.34
C ALA A 131 6.10 14.81 8.97
N GLU A 132 5.96 14.08 10.08
CA GLU A 132 7.03 13.45 10.86
C GLU A 132 7.07 11.91 10.75
N ALA A 133 6.05 11.26 10.16
CA ALA A 133 5.95 9.80 10.11
C ALA A 133 5.83 9.27 8.68
N SER A 134 6.94 8.83 8.07
CA SER A 134 6.89 8.05 6.83
C SER A 134 6.80 6.55 7.17
N PHE A 135 5.65 5.95 6.94
CA PHE A 135 5.45 4.49 7.09
C PHE A 135 5.97 3.69 5.88
N ALA A 136 6.77 4.32 5.02
CA ALA A 136 7.32 3.72 3.82
C ALA A 136 8.09 2.43 4.15
N GLY A 137 7.64 1.31 3.59
CA GLY A 137 8.29 0.00 3.71
C GLY A 137 7.91 -0.82 4.95
N LEU A 138 6.97 -0.37 5.79
CA LEU A 138 6.58 -1.11 7.01
C LEU A 138 5.40 -2.08 6.83
N GLN A 139 4.73 -2.02 5.68
CA GLN A 139 3.46 -2.72 5.45
C GLN A 139 3.48 -3.49 4.15
N ASP A 140 2.70 -4.56 4.11
CA ASP A 140 2.78 -5.55 3.05
C ASP A 140 2.25 -5.03 1.72
N THR A 141 2.90 -5.49 0.65
CA THR A 141 2.45 -5.31 -0.73
C THR A 141 2.55 -6.64 -1.45
N TYR A 142 1.44 -7.06 -2.05
CA TYR A 142 1.37 -8.27 -2.86
C TYR A 142 1.23 -7.90 -4.32
N LEU A 143 2.08 -8.47 -5.17
CA LEU A 143 2.10 -8.21 -6.60
C LEU A 143 1.59 -9.42 -7.37
N TRP A 144 1.04 -9.19 -8.56
CA TRP A 144 0.59 -10.26 -9.46
C TRP A 144 -0.46 -11.21 -8.85
N VAL A 145 -1.36 -10.68 -8.02
CA VAL A 145 -2.46 -11.43 -7.40
C VAL A 145 -3.58 -11.65 -8.42
N ARG A 146 -4.21 -12.84 -8.40
CA ARG A 146 -5.28 -13.18 -9.35
C ARG A 146 -6.35 -14.08 -8.72
N GLY A 147 -7.60 -13.72 -8.97
CA GLY A 147 -8.76 -14.48 -8.51
C GLY A 147 -9.41 -13.81 -7.32
N GLU A 148 -10.74 -13.94 -7.22
CA GLU A 148 -11.54 -13.26 -6.20
C GLU A 148 -11.11 -13.66 -4.78
N ASP A 149 -10.98 -14.96 -4.54
CA ASP A 149 -10.57 -15.50 -3.23
C ASP A 149 -9.19 -15.01 -2.81
N GLU A 150 -8.21 -15.01 -3.73
CA GLU A 150 -6.86 -14.54 -3.43
C GLU A 150 -6.85 -13.03 -3.16
N VAL A 151 -7.64 -12.23 -3.89
CA VAL A 151 -7.75 -10.79 -3.63
C VAL A 151 -8.32 -10.53 -2.24
N VAL A 152 -9.38 -11.23 -1.85
CA VAL A 152 -9.98 -11.10 -0.51
C VAL A 152 -9.00 -11.50 0.58
N ASP A 153 -8.28 -12.61 0.39
CA ASP A 153 -7.30 -13.10 1.35
C ASP A 153 -6.13 -12.12 1.54
N ARG A 154 -5.57 -11.59 0.45
CA ARG A 154 -4.47 -10.62 0.51
C ARG A 154 -4.89 -9.28 1.11
N VAL A 155 -6.15 -8.85 0.95
CA VAL A 155 -6.68 -7.68 1.66
C VAL A 155 -6.64 -7.89 3.17
N ARG A 156 -7.05 -9.08 3.64
CA ARG A 156 -6.98 -9.46 5.07
C ARG A 156 -5.55 -9.48 5.58
N HIS A 157 -4.60 -10.02 4.81
CA HIS A 157 -3.19 -9.98 5.17
C HIS A 157 -2.61 -8.55 5.20
N CYS A 158 -3.01 -7.67 4.28
CA CYS A 158 -2.64 -6.24 4.38
C CYS A 158 -3.13 -5.63 5.71
N TRP A 159 -4.36 -5.92 6.15
CA TRP A 159 -4.83 -5.47 7.46
C TRP A 159 -4.02 -6.06 8.62
N ALA A 160 -3.63 -7.33 8.54
CA ALA A 160 -2.74 -7.95 9.53
C ALA A 160 -1.37 -7.24 9.59
N SER A 161 -0.82 -6.82 8.44
CA SER A 161 0.46 -6.10 8.36
C SER A 161 0.47 -4.77 9.11
N LEU A 162 -0.71 -4.19 9.38
CA LEU A 162 -0.82 -3.02 10.26
C LEU A 162 -0.24 -3.32 11.65
N TYR A 163 -0.34 -4.56 12.11
CA TYR A 163 0.10 -5.04 13.42
C TYR A 163 1.40 -5.85 13.37
N SER A 164 2.23 -5.66 12.34
CA SER A 164 3.60 -6.21 12.33
C SER A 164 4.45 -5.66 13.48
N THR A 165 5.46 -6.42 13.90
CA THR A 165 6.44 -6.01 14.92
C THR A 165 7.01 -4.62 14.60
N GLU A 166 7.37 -4.38 13.34
CA GLU A 166 7.96 -3.15 12.86
C GLU A 166 6.95 -2.00 12.90
N SER A 167 5.71 -2.25 12.47
CA SER A 167 4.63 -1.24 12.51
C SER A 167 4.25 -0.85 13.93
N ILE A 168 4.11 -1.83 14.84
CA ILE A 168 3.82 -1.57 16.26
C ILE A 168 4.99 -0.82 16.91
N SER A 169 6.22 -1.30 16.74
CA SER A 169 7.42 -0.66 17.30
C SER A 169 7.55 0.79 16.85
N TYR A 170 7.29 1.05 15.56
CA TYR A 170 7.35 2.38 14.99
C TYR A 170 6.31 3.32 15.61
N ARG A 171 5.05 2.86 15.72
CA ARG A 171 3.95 3.63 16.33
C ARG A 171 4.20 3.93 17.81
N LEU A 172 4.66 2.93 18.58
CA LEU A 172 5.02 3.11 19.99
C LEU A 172 6.16 4.12 20.17
N ARG A 173 7.21 4.06 19.34
CA ARG A 173 8.34 4.99 19.40
C ARG A 173 7.90 6.43 19.14
N LEU A 174 6.99 6.64 18.19
CA LEU A 174 6.45 7.95 17.86
C LEU A 174 5.25 8.37 18.73
N ARG A 175 4.84 7.51 19.68
CA ARG A 175 3.66 7.73 20.55
C ARG A 175 2.39 8.05 19.75
N LEU A 176 2.24 7.38 18.60
CA LEU A 176 1.05 7.55 17.77
C LEU A 176 -0.14 6.86 18.46
N PRO A 177 -1.32 7.50 18.50
CA PRO A 177 -2.48 6.90 19.13
C PRO A 177 -2.96 5.70 18.31
N GLU A 178 -3.32 4.61 19.01
CA GLU A 178 -4.06 3.49 18.40
C GLU A 178 -5.51 3.88 18.10
N GLN A 179 -6.02 4.90 18.79
CA GLN A 179 -7.35 5.42 18.57
C GLN A 179 -7.48 5.97 17.14
N HIS A 180 -8.47 5.47 16.40
CA HIS A 180 -8.74 5.80 14.98
C HIS A 180 -7.69 5.30 13.98
N LEU A 181 -6.77 4.42 14.38
CA LEU A 181 -5.88 3.76 13.44
C LEU A 181 -6.71 2.89 12.48
N ALA A 182 -6.61 3.17 11.19
CA ALA A 182 -7.29 2.41 10.16
C ALA A 182 -6.44 2.27 8.91
N MET A 183 -6.75 1.25 8.12
CA MET A 183 -6.08 0.98 6.86
C MET A 183 -7.10 0.77 5.74
N GLY A 184 -7.01 1.62 4.71
CA GLY A 184 -7.54 1.28 3.40
C GLY A 184 -6.58 0.34 2.67
N VAL A 185 -7.09 -0.46 1.75
CA VAL A 185 -6.26 -1.35 0.93
C VAL A 185 -6.49 -1.05 -0.55
N VAL A 186 -5.43 -0.64 -1.23
CA VAL A 186 -5.42 -0.33 -2.65
C VAL A 186 -5.35 -1.62 -3.44
N VAL A 187 -6.34 -1.86 -4.31
CA VAL A 187 -6.36 -2.95 -5.30
C VAL A 187 -6.23 -2.32 -6.69
N GLN A 188 -5.06 -2.49 -7.31
CA GLN A 188 -4.68 -1.77 -8.53
C GLN A 188 -4.26 -2.74 -9.63
N GLN A 189 -4.67 -2.50 -10.88
CA GLN A 189 -4.22 -3.30 -12.02
C GLN A 189 -2.70 -3.31 -12.15
N MET A 190 -2.12 -4.50 -12.35
CA MET A 190 -0.70 -4.65 -12.61
C MET A 190 -0.34 -4.13 -14.00
N VAL A 191 0.86 -3.55 -14.09
CA VAL A 191 1.51 -3.20 -15.35
C VAL A 191 2.62 -4.23 -15.60
N ASN A 192 2.58 -4.88 -16.75
CA ASN A 192 3.68 -5.73 -17.22
C ASN A 192 4.77 -4.85 -17.84
N SER A 193 5.59 -4.26 -16.98
CA SER A 193 6.58 -3.25 -17.37
C SER A 193 7.85 -3.87 -17.94
N LEU A 194 8.34 -3.33 -19.06
CA LEU A 194 9.67 -3.63 -19.58
C LEU A 194 10.76 -2.98 -18.71
N CYS A 195 10.48 -1.78 -18.21
CA CYS A 195 11.30 -1.07 -17.24
C CYS A 195 10.38 -0.31 -16.28
N SER A 196 10.91 -0.05 -15.09
CA SER A 196 10.22 0.66 -14.03
C SER A 196 11.23 1.48 -13.24
N GLY A 197 10.74 2.38 -12.39
CA GLY A 197 11.62 3.33 -11.72
C GLY A 197 10.95 4.20 -10.68
N VAL A 198 11.78 5.01 -10.03
CA VAL A 198 11.38 6.03 -9.07
C VAL A 198 11.81 7.40 -9.60
N MET A 199 10.98 8.41 -9.36
CA MET A 199 11.27 9.79 -9.73
C MET A 199 11.23 10.67 -8.48
N PHE A 200 12.27 11.48 -8.30
CA PHE A 200 12.31 12.54 -7.30
C PHE A 200 12.30 13.89 -8.01
N THR A 201 11.37 14.76 -7.66
CA THR A 201 11.29 16.14 -8.21
C THR A 201 12.23 17.12 -7.51
N ARG A 202 13.21 16.60 -6.76
CA ARG A 202 14.35 17.32 -6.20
C ARG A 202 15.48 16.32 -6.03
N SER A 203 16.72 16.80 -5.94
CA SER A 203 17.84 15.93 -5.61
C SER A 203 17.62 15.26 -4.24
N PRO A 204 17.63 13.92 -4.15
CA PRO A 204 17.46 13.22 -2.86
C PRO A 204 18.70 13.36 -1.97
N THR A 205 19.87 13.69 -2.53
CA THR A 205 21.13 13.83 -1.80
C THR A 205 21.39 15.26 -1.34
N THR A 206 21.05 16.26 -2.15
CA THR A 206 21.37 17.68 -1.86
C THR A 206 20.14 18.54 -1.60
N GLY A 207 18.93 18.07 -1.90
CA GLY A 207 17.71 18.85 -1.81
C GLY A 207 17.51 19.88 -2.92
N ASP A 208 18.41 19.95 -3.91
CA ASP A 208 18.31 20.86 -5.06
C ASP A 208 16.98 20.67 -5.80
N LYS A 209 16.15 21.72 -5.78
CA LYS A 209 14.81 21.73 -6.40
C LYS A 209 14.84 22.02 -7.91
N SER A 210 16.00 22.41 -8.46
CA SER A 210 16.17 22.71 -9.89
C SER A 210 16.28 21.46 -10.77
N VAL A 211 16.42 20.28 -10.16
CA VAL A 211 16.61 19.02 -10.87
C VAL A 211 15.50 17.99 -10.60
N VAL A 212 15.36 17.06 -11.54
CA VAL A 212 14.62 15.80 -11.38
C VAL A 212 15.63 14.66 -11.41
N THR A 213 15.55 13.76 -10.43
CA THR A 213 16.34 12.53 -10.42
C THR A 213 15.43 11.36 -10.81
N LEU A 214 15.82 10.62 -11.83
CA LEU A 214 15.17 9.39 -12.27
C LEU A 214 16.08 8.21 -11.96
N GLU A 215 15.53 7.18 -11.33
CA GLU A 215 16.19 5.90 -11.13
C GLU A 215 15.35 4.81 -11.78
N GLY A 216 15.96 3.98 -12.62
CA GLY A 216 15.23 2.97 -13.39
C GLY A 216 15.99 1.66 -13.58
N SER A 217 15.23 0.55 -13.60
CA SER A 217 15.75 -0.79 -13.87
C SER A 217 14.80 -1.59 -14.77
N TRP A 218 15.24 -2.76 -15.19
CA TRP A 218 14.45 -3.69 -16.00
C TRP A 218 13.35 -4.35 -15.18
N GLY A 219 12.24 -4.69 -15.85
CA GLY A 219 11.13 -5.42 -15.24
C GLY A 219 10.30 -4.58 -14.27
N LEU A 220 9.81 -5.24 -13.22
CA LEU A 220 8.91 -4.67 -12.21
C LEU A 220 9.66 -3.81 -11.17
N GLY A 221 9.00 -2.77 -10.67
CA GLY A 221 9.64 -1.79 -9.78
C GLY A 221 10.03 -2.33 -8.40
N SER A 222 9.56 -3.53 -8.06
CA SER A 222 9.83 -4.18 -6.78
C SER A 222 11.32 -4.35 -6.51
N SER A 223 12.13 -4.69 -7.52
CA SER A 223 13.57 -4.92 -7.34
C SER A 223 14.34 -3.63 -6.99
N ILE A 224 13.83 -2.48 -7.43
CA ILE A 224 14.40 -1.16 -7.13
C ILE A 224 14.02 -0.79 -5.69
N VAL A 225 12.75 -0.98 -5.33
CA VAL A 225 12.23 -0.63 -3.99
C VAL A 225 12.83 -1.54 -2.91
N SER A 226 13.12 -2.81 -3.19
CA SER A 226 13.80 -3.73 -2.26
C SER A 226 15.31 -3.52 -2.18
N GLY A 227 15.91 -2.75 -3.09
CA GLY A 227 17.35 -2.51 -3.13
C GLY A 227 18.18 -3.70 -3.67
N GLU A 228 17.53 -4.69 -4.29
CA GLU A 228 18.20 -5.87 -4.85
C GLU A 228 18.95 -5.56 -6.16
N VAL A 229 18.58 -4.47 -6.84
CA VAL A 229 19.25 -4.02 -8.06
C VAL A 229 19.74 -2.58 -7.91
N THR A 230 20.96 -2.33 -8.37
CA THR A 230 21.45 -0.96 -8.59
C THR A 230 20.83 -0.42 -9.89
N PRO A 231 19.95 0.58 -9.85
CA PRO A 231 19.30 1.12 -11.05
C PRO A 231 20.24 2.04 -11.84
N ASP A 232 19.88 2.32 -13.08
CA ASP A 232 20.43 3.48 -13.80
C ASP A 232 19.94 4.76 -13.13
N ARG A 233 20.77 5.79 -13.08
CA ARG A 233 20.43 7.11 -12.53
C ARG A 233 20.64 8.20 -13.57
N TYR A 234 19.63 9.07 -13.70
CA TYR A 234 19.68 10.27 -14.53
C TYR A 234 19.30 11.48 -13.68
N VAL A 235 20.10 12.55 -13.75
CA VAL A 235 19.78 13.84 -13.14
C VAL A 235 19.51 14.85 -14.24
N ILE A 236 18.30 15.39 -14.28
CA ILE A 236 17.78 16.23 -15.36
C ILE A 236 17.52 17.63 -14.84
N ASN A 237 17.97 18.65 -15.56
CA ASN A 237 17.59 20.04 -15.28
C ASN A 237 16.12 20.28 -15.64
N LYS A 238 15.31 20.80 -14.71
CA LYS A 238 13.89 21.06 -14.96
C LYS A 238 13.60 22.11 -16.02
N VAL A 239 14.48 23.09 -16.17
CA VAL A 239 14.28 24.23 -17.07
C VAL A 239 14.77 23.89 -18.47
N THR A 240 15.99 23.36 -18.58
CA THR A 240 16.60 23.08 -19.89
C THR A 240 16.24 21.70 -20.44
N GLY A 241 15.81 20.77 -19.58
CA GLY A 241 15.57 19.37 -19.95
C GLY A 241 16.86 18.56 -20.16
N GLU A 242 18.02 19.16 -19.96
CA GLU A 242 19.32 18.52 -20.17
C GLU A 242 19.64 17.51 -19.07
N ILE A 243 20.23 16.39 -19.46
CA ILE A 243 20.80 15.40 -18.54
C ILE A 243 22.13 15.94 -18.03
N LYS A 244 22.16 16.38 -16.77
CA LYS A 244 23.36 16.88 -16.08
C LYS A 244 24.30 15.76 -15.66
N ASP A 245 23.75 14.64 -15.24
CA ASP A 245 24.50 13.47 -14.78
C ASP A 245 23.79 12.19 -15.22
N ARG A 246 24.59 11.17 -15.55
CA ARG A 246 24.13 9.84 -15.96
C ARG A 246 25.06 8.81 -15.37
N ALA A 247 24.50 7.89 -14.58
CA ALA A 247 25.18 6.68 -14.13
C ALA A 247 24.43 5.47 -14.65
N ILE A 248 25.12 4.58 -15.38
CA ILE A 248 24.55 3.35 -15.93
C ILE A 248 25.10 2.18 -15.16
N ALA A 249 24.20 1.40 -14.57
CA ALA A 249 24.53 0.27 -13.72
C ALA A 249 24.41 -1.04 -14.49
N ILE A 250 25.21 -2.02 -14.05
CA ILE A 250 25.02 -3.42 -14.44
C ILE A 250 23.80 -3.94 -13.67
N LYS A 251 22.66 -4.05 -14.36
CA LYS A 251 21.39 -4.53 -13.80
C LYS A 251 21.35 -6.06 -13.88
N ALA A 252 21.98 -6.72 -12.90
CA ALA A 252 22.18 -8.17 -12.89
C ALA A 252 20.90 -8.99 -12.66
N ILE A 253 19.86 -8.37 -12.07
CA ILE A 253 18.59 -9.00 -11.70
C ILE A 253 17.44 -8.14 -12.24
N GLN A 254 16.33 -8.77 -12.60
CA GLN A 254 15.05 -8.12 -12.87
C GLN A 254 13.93 -8.97 -12.26
N HIS A 255 12.90 -8.32 -11.72
CA HIS A 255 11.70 -9.03 -11.30
C HIS A 255 10.71 -9.09 -12.46
N THR A 256 10.19 -10.28 -12.71
CA THR A 256 9.25 -10.58 -13.78
C THR A 256 7.98 -11.24 -13.25
N PRO A 257 6.87 -11.17 -13.99
CA PRO A 257 5.64 -11.85 -13.61
C PRO A 257 5.83 -13.37 -13.56
N SER A 258 5.41 -14.00 -12.47
CA SER A 258 5.34 -15.46 -12.41
C SER A 258 4.09 -16.00 -13.08
N ALA A 259 4.22 -17.09 -13.85
CA ALA A 259 3.07 -17.80 -14.42
C ALA A 259 2.13 -18.39 -13.34
N LYS A 260 2.62 -18.57 -12.11
CA LYS A 260 1.86 -19.11 -10.97
C LYS A 260 1.30 -18.02 -10.03
N GLY A 261 1.46 -16.75 -10.35
CA GLY A 261 1.19 -15.61 -9.44
C GLY A 261 2.44 -15.20 -8.67
N GLY A 262 2.53 -13.91 -8.31
CA GLY A 262 3.73 -13.30 -7.70
C GLY A 262 4.81 -12.87 -8.69
N THR A 263 6.02 -12.61 -8.19
CA THR A 263 7.20 -12.17 -8.97
C THR A 263 8.35 -13.19 -8.90
N ILE A 264 9.13 -13.31 -9.98
CA ILE A 264 10.35 -14.12 -10.08
C ILE A 264 11.53 -13.23 -10.48
#